data_AF-A0A7S2LUC5-F1
#
_entry.id   AF-A0A7S2LUC5-F1
#
_cell.length_a   1.000
_cell.length_b   1.000
_cell.length_c   1.000
_cell.angle_alpha   90.00
_cell.angle_beta   90.00
_cell.angle_gamma   90.00
#
_symmetry.space_group_name_H-M   'P 1'
#
loop_
_entity.id
_entity.type
_entity.pdbx_description
1 polymer ?
#
loop_
_entity_poly.entity_id
_entity_poly.type
_entity_poly.pdbx_seq_one_letter_code
_entity_poly.pdbx_strand_id
1 'polypeptide(L)'
;GAKVKKCSHEGCTNYVQNNGVCQRHGAKTKPCTVEGCTNKQQKGGVCIKHGAKHKQCKSEGCTNIVVNGGVCRKHGAKIKLCSTEGCPNIVKKGGVCKRHGANLLPPMKKKGIVGICTKV
;
A
#
# COMPACT_ATOMS: atom_id res chain seq x y z
N GLY A 1 -5.81 3.11 -15.88
CA GLY A 1 -5.20 3.05 -14.53
C GLY A 1 -3.73 3.40 -14.60
N ALA A 2 -3.19 4.10 -13.60
CA ALA A 2 -1.78 4.53 -13.59
C ALA A 2 -0.83 3.32 -13.59
N LYS A 3 0.08 3.24 -14.57
CA LYS A 3 1.12 2.20 -14.63
C LYS A 3 2.18 2.46 -13.55
N VAL A 4 2.37 1.54 -12.62
CA VAL A 4 3.38 1.66 -11.56
C VAL A 4 4.75 1.30 -12.14
N LYS A 5 5.73 2.21 -12.07
CA LYS A 5 7.10 2.01 -12.55
C LYS A 5 8.02 1.50 -11.43
N LYS A 6 9.02 0.69 -11.76
CA LYS A 6 10.10 0.29 -10.85
C LYS A 6 11.17 1.38 -10.78
N CYS A 7 11.85 1.46 -9.65
CA CYS A 7 13.00 2.35 -9.43
C CYS A 7 14.07 2.13 -10.52
N SER A 8 14.67 3.22 -11.01
CA SER A 8 15.74 3.18 -12.01
C SER A 8 17.07 2.63 -11.51
N HIS A 9 17.32 2.69 -10.20
CA HIS A 9 18.54 2.12 -9.60
C HIS A 9 18.63 0.61 -9.86
N GLU A 10 19.79 0.15 -10.32
CA GLU A 10 20.05 -1.24 -10.67
C GLU A 10 19.77 -2.19 -9.50
N GLY A 11 19.18 -3.34 -9.79
CA GLY A 11 18.80 -4.33 -8.76
C GLY A 11 17.67 -3.90 -7.83
N CYS A 12 17.11 -2.69 -7.96
CA CYS A 12 16.04 -2.24 -7.06
C CYS A 12 14.67 -2.81 -7.44
N THR A 13 14.05 -3.52 -6.49
CA THR A 13 12.68 -4.05 -6.65
C THR A 13 11.58 -3.10 -6.14
N ASN A 14 11.96 -1.93 -5.62
CA ASN A 14 11.00 -0.93 -5.13
C ASN A 14 10.36 -0.14 -6.28
N TYR A 15 9.19 0.41 -6.01
CA TYR A 15 8.48 1.27 -6.95
C TYR A 15 8.95 2.72 -6.89
N VAL A 16 8.85 3.41 -8.03
CA VAL A 16 9.10 4.85 -8.14
C VAL A 16 8.13 5.61 -7.24
N GLN A 17 8.67 6.55 -6.47
CA GLN A 17 7.85 7.53 -5.75
C GLN A 17 7.77 8.84 -6.55
N ASN A 18 8.92 9.37 -6.95
CA ASN A 18 9.04 10.54 -7.81
C ASN A 18 10.41 10.53 -8.52
N ASN A 19 10.55 11.26 -9.63
CA ASN A 19 11.81 11.44 -10.36
C ASN A 19 12.52 10.12 -10.73
N GLY A 20 11.77 9.07 -11.08
CA GLY A 20 12.33 7.80 -11.55
C GLY A 20 12.95 6.90 -10.48
N VAL A 21 13.06 7.35 -9.22
CA VAL A 21 13.66 6.60 -8.12
C VAL A 21 12.67 6.29 -7.00
N CYS A 22 13.01 5.32 -6.14
CA CYS A 22 12.26 5.03 -4.93
C CYS A 22 12.73 5.90 -3.76
N GLN A 23 12.00 5.88 -2.64
CA GLN A 23 12.36 6.65 -1.45
C GLN A 23 13.76 6.31 -0.91
N ARG A 24 14.20 5.05 -1.05
CA ARG A 24 15.55 4.63 -0.62
C ARG A 24 16.66 5.13 -1.55
N HIS A 25 16.34 5.46 -2.79
CA HIS A 25 17.28 5.91 -3.81
C HIS A 25 17.07 7.40 -4.14
N GLY A 26 16.70 8.19 -3.13
CA GLY A 26 16.69 9.65 -3.24
C GLY A 26 15.41 10.29 -3.77
N ALA A 27 14.29 9.56 -3.85
CA ALA A 27 13.02 10.20 -4.20
C ALA A 27 12.66 11.27 -3.16
N LYS A 28 12.65 12.53 -3.60
CA LYS A 28 12.34 13.69 -2.76
C LYS A 28 10.95 13.55 -2.14
N THR A 29 10.88 13.53 -0.83
CA THR A 29 9.62 13.63 -0.06
C THR A 29 9.49 15.02 0.51
N LYS A 30 8.30 15.62 0.39
CA LYS A 30 8.04 16.90 1.04
C LYS A 30 7.92 16.67 2.57
N PRO A 31 8.72 17.36 3.38
CA PRO A 31 8.56 17.34 4.84
C PRO A 31 7.32 18.15 5.23
N CYS A 32 6.91 18.01 6.48
CA CYS A 32 5.88 18.83 7.11
C CYS A 32 6.28 20.30 7.04
N THR A 33 5.31 21.19 6.77
CA THR A 33 5.52 22.64 6.71
C THR A 33 5.77 23.31 8.06
N VAL A 34 5.69 22.55 9.16
CA VAL A 34 5.96 23.07 10.51
C VAL A 34 7.47 23.09 10.69
N GLU A 35 8.01 24.24 11.11
CA GLU A 35 9.44 24.45 11.30
C GLU A 35 10.04 23.39 12.23
N GLY A 36 11.23 22.89 11.87
CA GLY A 36 11.90 21.81 12.61
C GLY A 36 11.30 20.41 12.46
N CYS A 37 10.19 20.23 11.73
CA CYS A 37 9.57 18.93 11.58
C CYS A 37 10.10 18.14 10.37
N THR A 38 10.76 17.01 10.63
CA THR A 38 11.28 16.10 9.58
C THR A 38 10.27 15.05 9.11
N ASN A 39 9.07 15.03 9.70
CA ASN A 39 8.03 14.08 9.30
C ASN A 39 7.53 14.36 7.88
N LYS A 40 7.16 13.31 7.15
CA LYS A 40 6.57 13.44 5.82
C LYS A 40 5.22 14.14 5.88
N GLN A 41 5.02 15.20 5.09
CA GLN A 41 3.71 15.82 4.96
C GLN A 41 2.70 14.87 4.32
N GLN A 42 1.43 15.05 4.68
CA GLN A 42 0.30 14.40 4.05
C GLN A 42 -0.47 15.42 3.21
N LYS A 43 -1.75 15.17 2.97
CA LYS A 43 -2.64 16.16 2.34
C LYS A 43 -2.78 17.38 3.26
N GLY A 44 -2.49 18.57 2.74
CA GLY A 44 -2.58 19.83 3.48
C GLY A 44 -1.25 20.34 4.06
N GLY A 45 -0.09 19.86 3.61
CA GLY A 45 1.22 20.43 3.96
C GLY A 45 1.79 19.99 5.31
N VAL A 46 0.95 19.48 6.20
CA VAL A 46 1.35 19.04 7.54
C VAL A 46 1.44 17.51 7.67
N CYS A 47 2.13 17.02 8.69
CA CYS A 47 2.15 15.60 9.05
C CYS A 47 0.97 15.23 9.98
N ILE A 48 0.78 13.93 10.26
CA ILE A 48 -0.32 13.46 11.13
C ILE A 48 -0.25 14.07 12.53
N LYS A 49 0.96 14.23 13.08
CA LYS A 49 1.16 14.88 14.40
C LYS A 49 0.82 16.37 14.39
N HIS A 50 0.95 17.03 13.24
CA HIS A 50 0.65 18.45 13.07
C HIS A 50 -0.71 18.69 12.40
N GLY A 51 -1.66 17.77 12.57
CA GLY A 51 -3.05 17.99 12.16
C GLY A 51 -3.39 17.60 10.72
N ALA A 52 -2.58 16.74 10.08
CA ALA A 52 -3.00 16.21 8.78
C ALA A 52 -4.34 15.49 8.89
N LYS A 53 -5.28 15.91 8.04
CA LYS A 53 -6.63 15.34 7.98
C LYS A 53 -6.57 13.84 7.71
N HIS A 54 -7.21 13.06 8.57
CA HIS A 54 -7.36 11.63 8.46
C HIS A 54 -8.79 11.24 8.80
N LYS A 55 -9.24 10.08 8.32
CA LYS A 55 -10.59 9.59 8.63
C LYS A 55 -10.61 9.11 10.07
N GLN A 56 -11.45 9.73 10.89
CA GLN A 56 -11.70 9.31 12.27
C GLN A 56 -12.82 8.29 12.33
N CYS A 57 -12.77 7.46 13.37
CA CYS A 57 -13.77 6.44 13.66
C CYS A 57 -15.17 7.07 13.77
N LYS A 58 -16.15 6.45 13.14
CA LYS A 58 -17.55 6.93 13.16
C LYS A 58 -18.25 6.81 14.52
N SER A 59 -17.71 6.02 15.45
CA SER A 59 -18.25 5.90 16.80
C SER A 59 -18.14 7.24 17.53
N GLU A 60 -19.20 7.63 18.23
CA GLU A 60 -19.26 8.89 18.98
C GLU A 60 -18.09 9.03 19.96
N GLY A 61 -17.51 10.24 20.02
CA GLY A 61 -16.38 10.56 20.89
C GLY A 61 -15.03 9.89 20.55
N CYS A 62 -14.94 9.11 19.46
CA CYS A 62 -13.70 8.40 19.14
C CYS A 62 -12.76 9.18 18.21
N THR A 63 -11.57 9.49 18.71
CA THR A 63 -10.50 10.15 17.95
C THR A 63 -9.59 9.19 17.19
N ASN A 64 -9.81 7.88 17.29
CA ASN A 64 -8.98 6.88 16.63
C ASN A 64 -9.17 6.90 15.11
N ILE A 65 -8.13 6.51 14.38
CA ILE A 65 -8.13 6.43 12.92
C ILE A 65 -8.98 5.23 12.46
N VAL A 66 -9.76 5.43 11.40
CA VAL A 66 -10.50 4.34 10.73
C VAL A 66 -9.52 3.31 10.19
N VAL A 67 -9.78 2.04 10.50
CA VAL A 67 -9.03 0.91 9.94
C VAL A 67 -9.77 0.33 8.74
N ASN A 68 -11.05 -0.01 8.91
CA ASN A 68 -11.90 -0.54 7.84
C ASN A 68 -13.38 -0.27 8.17
N GLY A 69 -14.23 -0.15 7.15
CA GLY A 69 -15.67 0.01 7.33
C GLY A 69 -16.12 1.29 8.06
N GLY A 70 -15.26 2.29 8.19
CA GLY A 70 -15.58 3.54 8.90
C GLY A 70 -15.36 3.50 10.41
N VAL A 71 -14.84 2.40 10.96
CA VAL A 71 -14.55 2.26 12.38
C VAL A 71 -13.07 1.91 12.62
N CYS A 72 -12.59 2.18 13.83
CA CYS A 72 -11.24 1.81 14.26
C CYS A 72 -11.21 0.37 14.77
N ARG A 73 -10.02 -0.15 15.08
CA ARG A 73 -9.84 -1.52 15.60
C ARG A 73 -10.62 -1.77 16.89
N LYS A 74 -10.70 -0.79 17.80
CA LYS A 74 -11.44 -0.90 19.06
C LYS A 74 -12.96 -0.95 18.86
N HIS A 75 -13.46 -0.29 17.82
CA HIS A 75 -14.89 -0.22 17.50
C HIS A 75 -15.30 -1.22 16.41
N GLY A 76 -14.70 -2.41 16.43
CA GLY A 76 -15.16 -3.54 15.61
C GLY A 76 -14.78 -3.50 14.13
N ALA A 77 -13.70 -2.78 13.75
CA ALA A 77 -13.20 -2.88 12.38
C ALA A 77 -12.92 -4.34 12.01
N LYS A 78 -13.64 -4.84 11.00
CA LYS A 78 -13.41 -6.18 10.45
C LYS A 78 -12.05 -6.23 9.78
N ILE A 79 -11.08 -6.85 10.45
CA ILE A 79 -9.71 -7.04 9.99
C ILE A 79 -9.55 -8.50 9.59
N LYS A 80 -9.19 -8.75 8.33
CA LYS A 80 -8.82 -10.08 7.88
C LYS A 80 -7.31 -10.27 8.05
N LEU A 81 -6.91 -11.35 8.72
CA LEU A 81 -5.51 -11.75 8.83
C LEU A 81 -5.10 -12.60 7.63
N CYS A 82 -3.80 -12.61 7.35
CA CYS A 82 -3.21 -13.38 6.28
C CYS A 82 -3.61 -14.85 6.40
N SER A 83 -4.04 -15.46 5.31
CA SER A 83 -4.42 -16.88 5.27
C SER A 83 -3.26 -17.85 5.49
N THR A 84 -2.02 -17.37 5.52
CA THR A 84 -0.85 -18.17 5.85
C THR A 84 -0.83 -18.48 7.34
N GLU A 85 -0.70 -19.75 7.68
CA GLU A 85 -0.68 -20.23 9.07
C GLU A 85 0.35 -19.48 9.92
N GLY A 86 -0.06 -19.10 11.14
CA GLY A 86 0.79 -18.37 12.09
C GLY A 86 1.14 -16.93 11.69
N CYS A 87 0.58 -16.38 10.61
CA CYS A 87 0.94 -15.03 10.18
C CYS A 87 0.05 -13.94 10.83
N PRO A 88 0.59 -13.07 11.69
CA PRO A 88 -0.20 -12.01 12.35
C PRO A 88 -0.49 -10.80 11.44
N ASN A 89 -0.03 -10.83 10.18
CA ASN A 89 -0.15 -9.69 9.27
C ASN A 89 -1.56 -9.57 8.69
N ILE A 90 -2.00 -8.33 8.48
CA ILE A 90 -3.30 -8.02 7.87
C ILE A 90 -3.26 -8.29 6.36
N VAL A 91 -4.34 -8.88 5.82
CA VAL A 91 -4.55 -9.06 4.38
C VAL A 91 -4.50 -7.72 3.66
N LYS A 92 -3.79 -7.67 2.54
CA LYS A 92 -3.83 -6.52 1.64
C LYS A 92 -4.67 -6.81 0.41
N LYS A 93 -4.39 -7.92 -0.28
CA LYS A 93 -5.10 -8.36 -1.49
C LYS A 93 -4.98 -9.87 -1.62
N GLY A 94 -6.02 -10.52 -2.15
CA GLY A 94 -5.98 -11.96 -2.45
C GLY A 94 -5.85 -12.89 -1.23
N GLY A 95 -6.34 -12.48 -0.05
CA GLY A 95 -6.29 -13.31 1.17
C GLY A 95 -4.93 -13.33 1.88
N VAL A 96 -3.90 -12.71 1.32
CA VAL A 96 -2.54 -12.72 1.87
C VAL A 96 -2.05 -11.31 2.23
N CYS A 97 -1.03 -11.25 3.08
CA CYS A 97 -0.35 -10.01 3.42
C CYS A 97 0.71 -9.63 2.37
N LYS A 98 1.31 -8.43 2.51
CA LYS A 98 2.36 -7.95 1.60
C LYS A 98 3.56 -8.92 1.52
N ARG A 99 3.91 -9.57 2.63
CA ARG A 99 5.02 -10.54 2.70
C ARG A 99 4.69 -11.87 2.02
N HIS A 100 3.42 -12.25 1.96
CA HIS A 100 2.95 -13.50 1.39
C HIS A 100 2.30 -13.32 0.01
N GLY A 101 2.70 -12.29 -0.74
CA GLY A 101 2.35 -12.18 -2.16
C GLY A 101 1.19 -11.25 -2.49
N ALA A 102 0.69 -10.42 -1.56
CA ALA A 102 -0.39 -9.48 -1.89
C ALA A 102 -0.04 -8.41 -2.96
N ASN A 103 1.26 -8.26 -3.27
CA ASN A 103 1.76 -7.41 -4.35
C ASN A 103 1.94 -8.15 -5.68
N LEU A 104 1.78 -9.47 -5.70
CA LEU A 104 1.79 -10.22 -6.95
C LEU A 104 0.50 -9.88 -7.70
N LEU A 105 0.65 -9.41 -8.92
CA LEU A 105 -0.46 -9.24 -9.85
C LEU A 105 -1.24 -10.58 -9.92
N PRO A 106 -2.56 -10.56 -10.20
CA PRO A 106 -3.27 -11.81 -10.45
C PRO A 106 -2.48 -12.62 -11.48
N PRO A 107 -2.32 -13.94 -11.31
CA PRO A 107 -1.73 -14.76 -12.34
C PRO A 107 -2.50 -14.46 -13.61
N MET A 108 -1.80 -13.96 -14.64
CA MET A 108 -2.37 -13.84 -15.97
C MET A 108 -2.92 -15.22 -16.29
N LYS A 109 -4.25 -15.35 -16.39
CA LYS A 109 -4.88 -16.60 -16.82
C LYS A 109 -4.19 -16.97 -18.13
N LYS A 110 -3.39 -18.04 -18.14
CA LYS A 110 -2.77 -18.56 -19.35
C LYS A 110 -3.93 -18.95 -20.28
N LYS A 111 -4.27 -18.08 -21.24
CA LYS A 111 -5.16 -18.47 -22.34
C LYS A 111 -4.38 -19.54 -23.12
N GLY A 112 -4.91 -20.76 -23.11
CA GLY A 112 -4.31 -21.90 -23.80
C GLY A 112 -4.08 -21.54 -25.27
N ILE A 113 -2.83 -21.65 -25.70
CA ILE A 113 -2.47 -21.59 -27.10
C ILE A 113 -2.90 -22.94 -27.65
N VAL A 114 -4.02 -22.97 -28.39
CA VAL A 114 -4.40 -24.16 -29.15
C VAL A 114 -3.34 -24.38 -30.22
N GLY A 115 -2.63 -25.50 -30.09
CA GLY A 115 -1.58 -25.90 -31.02
C GLY A 115 -2.17 -26.14 -32.41
N ILE A 116 -1.57 -25.50 -33.40
CA ILE A 116 -1.79 -25.77 -34.81
C ILE A 116 -1.13 -27.12 -35.09
N CYS A 117 -1.94 -28.16 -35.27
CA CYS A 117 -1.45 -29.46 -35.70
C CYS A 117 -1.25 -29.39 -37.22
N THR A 118 -0.02 -29.13 -37.66
CA THR A 118 0.39 -29.28 -39.06
C THR A 118 0.31 -30.77 -39.41
N LYS A 119 -0.62 -31.15 -40.29
CA LYS A 119 -0.59 -32.46 -40.95
C LYS A 119 0.43 -32.40 -42.08
N VAL A 120 1.43 -33.27 -41.98
CA VAL A 120 2.26 -33.75 -43.10
C VAL A 120 1.42 -34.67 -43.98
#